data_AF-A0A356QBC6-F1
#
_entry.id   AF-A0A356QBC6-F1
#
_cell.length_a   1.000
_cell.length_b   1.000
_cell.length_c   1.000
_cell.angle_alpha   90.00
_cell.angle_beta   90.00
_cell.angle_gamma   90.00
#
_symmetry.space_group_name_H-M   'P 1'
#
loop_
_entity.id
_entity.type
_entity.pdbx_description
1 polymer ?
#
loop_
_entity_poly.entity_id
_entity_poly.type
_entity_poly.pdbx_seq_one_letter_code
_entity_poly.pdbx_strand_id
1 'polypeptide(L)'
;MNILITGGAGFIGSAVVRHLIENTPHAVVNVDALTYAGNLESLAAVEGSERYAFEHADIGDAARMAAIFERYQPDAVMHLAAESHVDRSIDGPAAFVQTNIVGTYTLLEAARQYWKGLQATAPEKA
;
A
#
# COMPACT_ATOMS: atom_id res chain seq x y z
N MET A 1 14.41 5.60 -4.80
CA MET A 1 13.14 5.93 -4.15
C MET A 1 12.63 4.70 -3.43
N ASN A 2 12.06 4.89 -2.25
CA ASN A 2 11.27 3.90 -1.54
C ASN A 2 9.79 4.14 -1.83
N ILE A 3 9.09 3.15 -2.39
CA ILE A 3 7.71 3.28 -2.86
C ILE A 3 6.81 2.44 -1.96
N LEU A 4 5.85 3.07 -1.30
CA LEU A 4 4.79 2.37 -0.58
C LEU A 4 3.68 2.02 -1.57
N ILE A 5 3.38 0.74 -1.70
CA ILE A 5 2.30 0.22 -2.55
C ILE A 5 1.26 -0.41 -1.64
N THR A 6 0.00 0.04 -1.72
CA THR A 6 -1.10 -0.68 -1.07
C THR A 6 -1.78 -1.62 -2.06
N GLY A 7 -2.16 -2.83 -1.66
CA GLY A 7 -2.85 -3.79 -2.54
C GLY A 7 -1.89 -4.54 -3.46
N GLY A 8 -0.59 -4.59 -3.11
CA GLY A 8 0.45 -5.17 -3.94
C GLY A 8 0.43 -6.70 -4.01
N ALA A 9 -0.39 -7.40 -3.21
CA ALA A 9 -0.64 -8.84 -3.38
C ALA A 9 -1.83 -9.14 -4.31
N GLY A 10 -2.51 -8.11 -4.83
CA GLY A 10 -3.57 -8.25 -5.82
C GLY A 10 -3.07 -8.40 -7.26
N PHE A 11 -4.01 -8.47 -8.22
CA PHE A 11 -3.70 -8.71 -9.63
C PHE A 11 -2.79 -7.64 -10.25
N ILE A 12 -3.24 -6.39 -10.28
CA ILE A 12 -2.45 -5.27 -10.83
C ILE A 12 -1.29 -4.92 -9.89
N GLY A 13 -1.55 -4.88 -8.58
CA GLY A 13 -0.55 -4.52 -7.58
C GLY A 13 0.69 -5.41 -7.65
N SER A 14 0.53 -6.72 -7.75
CA SER A 14 1.66 -7.64 -7.81
C SER A 14 2.48 -7.49 -9.09
N ALA A 15 1.85 -7.16 -10.22
CA ALA A 15 2.55 -6.84 -11.46
C ALA A 15 3.40 -5.57 -11.32
N VAL A 16 2.89 -4.54 -10.65
CA VAL A 16 3.64 -3.31 -10.34
C VAL A 16 4.82 -3.62 -9.42
N VAL A 17 4.60 -4.38 -8.34
CA VAL A 17 5.67 -4.78 -7.40
C VAL A 17 6.77 -5.54 -8.13
N ARG A 18 6.43 -6.59 -8.90
CA ARG A 18 7.41 -7.37 -9.69
C ARG A 18 8.17 -6.48 -10.65
N HIS A 19 7.47 -5.63 -11.40
CA HIS A 19 8.09 -4.73 -12.36
C HIS A 19 9.11 -3.79 -11.70
N LEU A 20 8.75 -3.16 -10.58
CA LEU A 20 9.63 -2.23 -9.87
C LEU A 20 10.88 -2.93 -9.32
N ILE A 21 10.73 -4.12 -8.74
CA ILE A 21 11.87 -4.88 -8.22
C ILE A 21 12.77 -5.35 -9.36
N GLU A 22 12.22 -5.88 -10.45
CA GLU A 22 13.01 -6.50 -11.52
C GLU A 22 13.65 -5.47 -12.47
N ASN A 23 13.00 -4.33 -12.70
CA ASN A 23 13.37 -3.42 -13.80
C ASN A 23 13.84 -2.03 -13.35
N THR A 24 13.86 -1.76 -12.03
CA THR A 24 14.25 -0.46 -11.50
C THR A 24 15.13 -0.60 -10.25
N PRO A 25 15.85 0.45 -9.84
CA PRO A 25 16.59 0.46 -8.56
C PRO A 25 15.70 0.79 -7.35
N HIS A 26 14.38 0.88 -7.51
CA HIS A 26 13.49 1.29 -6.41
C HIS A 26 13.30 0.20 -5.37
N ALA A 27 13.09 0.61 -4.12
CA ALA A 27 12.63 -0.26 -3.05
C ALA A 27 11.10 -0.18 -2.95
N VAL A 28 10.47 -1.27 -2.53
CA VAL A 28 9.02 -1.40 -2.42
C VAL A 28 8.65 -1.88 -1.03
N VAL A 29 7.72 -1.16 -0.42
CA VAL A 29 7.00 -1.59 0.78
C VAL A 29 5.57 -1.89 0.37
N ASN A 30 5.22 -3.17 0.33
CA ASN A 30 3.89 -3.63 -0.03
C ASN A 30 3.02 -3.79 1.22
N VAL A 31 1.97 -2.99 1.31
CA VAL A 31 0.92 -3.06 2.33
C VAL A 31 -0.29 -3.79 1.73
N ASP A 32 -0.67 -4.92 2.28
CA ASP A 32 -1.85 -5.65 1.81
C ASP A 32 -2.60 -6.29 2.98
N ALA A 33 -3.93 -6.28 2.93
CA ALA A 33 -4.78 -6.90 3.96
C ALA A 33 -4.94 -8.41 3.76
N LEU A 34 -4.48 -8.96 2.62
CA LEU A 34 -4.66 -10.35 2.22
C LEU A 34 -6.13 -10.78 2.33
N THR A 35 -7.02 -9.97 1.74
CA THR A 35 -8.42 -10.35 1.57
C THR A 35 -8.53 -11.52 0.58
N TYR A 36 -9.74 -11.90 0.19
CA TYR A 36 -9.96 -12.95 -0.80
C TYR A 36 -9.21 -12.75 -2.13
N ALA A 37 -8.84 -11.50 -2.47
CA ALA A 37 -8.18 -11.13 -3.71
C ALA A 37 -6.65 -11.03 -3.58
N GLY A 38 -6.09 -11.08 -2.37
CA GLY A 38 -4.66 -11.01 -2.13
C GLY A 38 -4.03 -12.41 -2.15
N ASN A 39 -2.95 -12.60 -2.92
CA ASN A 39 -2.21 -13.85 -2.95
C ASN A 39 -0.69 -13.61 -3.00
N LEU A 40 0.01 -14.01 -1.93
CA LEU A 40 1.47 -13.88 -1.81
C LEU A 40 2.24 -14.71 -2.84
N GLU A 41 1.66 -15.79 -3.38
CA GLU A 41 2.28 -16.57 -4.46
C GLU A 41 2.53 -15.72 -5.71
N SER A 42 1.73 -14.67 -5.92
CA SER A 42 1.93 -13.71 -7.01
C SER A 42 3.24 -12.90 -6.85
N LEU A 43 3.87 -12.93 -5.68
CA LEU A 43 5.08 -12.19 -5.33
C LEU A 43 6.29 -13.10 -5.06
N ALA A 44 6.16 -14.43 -5.23
CA ALA A 44 7.23 -15.39 -4.94
C ALA A 44 8.55 -15.09 -5.68
N ALA A 45 8.48 -14.51 -6.88
CA ALA A 45 9.67 -14.12 -7.65
C ALA A 45 10.50 -13.00 -7.01
N VAL A 46 9.91 -12.21 -6.11
CA VAL A 46 10.52 -11.01 -5.53
C VAL A 46 10.56 -11.01 -4.00
N GLU A 47 9.95 -12.00 -3.35
CA GLU A 47 9.83 -12.08 -1.89
C GLU A 47 11.19 -12.07 -1.15
N GLY A 48 12.24 -12.63 -1.78
CA GLY A 48 13.59 -12.70 -1.23
C GLY A 48 14.46 -11.47 -1.53
N SER A 49 13.93 -10.44 -2.20
CA SER A 49 14.70 -9.24 -2.52
C SER A 49 14.92 -8.37 -1.28
N GLU A 50 16.16 -7.93 -1.02
CA GLU A 50 16.46 -6.95 0.04
C GLU A 50 15.77 -5.59 -0.18
N ARG A 51 15.30 -5.33 -1.40
CA ARG A 51 14.53 -4.11 -1.77
C ARG A 51 13.02 -4.28 -1.62
N TYR A 52 12.54 -5.44 -1.21
CA TYR A 52 11.12 -5.72 -1.02
C TYR A 52 10.82 -5.95 0.47
N ALA A 53 9.79 -5.27 0.98
CA ALA A 53 9.24 -5.52 2.30
C ALA A 53 7.72 -5.71 2.20
N PHE A 54 7.19 -6.61 3.03
CA PHE A 54 5.75 -6.87 3.13
C PHE A 54 5.22 -6.48 4.51
N GLU A 55 4.08 -5.80 4.51
CA GLU A 55 3.34 -5.39 5.70
C GLU A 55 1.89 -5.89 5.58
N HIS A 56 1.54 -6.91 6.37
CA HIS A 56 0.16 -7.37 6.45
C HIS A 56 -0.66 -6.40 7.29
N ALA A 57 -1.41 -5.52 6.64
CA ALA A 57 -2.19 -4.48 7.30
C ALA A 57 -3.37 -4.01 6.46
N ASP A 58 -4.41 -3.53 7.14
CA ASP A 58 -5.57 -2.87 6.54
C ASP A 58 -5.31 -1.36 6.42
N ILE A 59 -5.59 -0.77 5.27
CA ILE A 59 -5.48 0.68 5.04
C ILE A 59 -6.45 1.50 5.91
N GLY A 60 -7.49 0.87 6.44
CA GLY A 60 -8.41 1.44 7.42
C GLY A 60 -7.83 1.54 8.84
N ASP A 61 -6.73 0.85 9.14
CA ASP A 61 -6.05 0.96 10.43
C ASP A 61 -5.11 2.17 10.45
N ALA A 62 -5.61 3.28 11.00
CA ALA A 62 -4.88 4.54 11.07
C ALA A 62 -3.56 4.44 11.84
N ALA A 63 -3.54 3.70 12.96
CA ALA A 63 -2.35 3.55 13.79
C ALA A 63 -1.28 2.74 13.05
N ARG A 64 -1.71 1.67 12.36
CA ARG A 64 -0.78 0.86 11.56
C ARG A 64 -0.25 1.63 10.36
N MET A 65 -1.08 2.40 9.66
CA MET A 65 -0.62 3.22 8.55
C MET A 65 0.39 4.26 9.02
N ALA A 66 0.13 4.98 10.11
CA ALA A 66 1.08 5.95 10.67
C ALA A 66 2.43 5.29 11.01
N ALA A 67 2.42 4.12 11.67
CA ALA A 67 3.65 3.40 12.01
C ALA A 67 4.43 2.92 10.77
N ILE A 68 3.75 2.50 9.71
CA ILE A 68 4.41 2.09 8.45
C ILE A 68 5.05 3.29 7.76
N PHE A 69 4.36 4.42 7.67
CA PHE A 69 4.95 5.65 7.13
C PHE A 69 6.18 6.09 7.92
N GLU A 70 6.12 6.06 9.25
CA GLU A 70 7.25 6.40 10.11
C GLU A 70 8.43 5.44 9.94
N ARG A 71 8.17 4.13 9.90
CA ARG A 71 9.20 3.09 9.78
C ARG A 71 9.93 3.15 8.44
N TYR A 72 9.17 3.25 7.35
CA TYR A 72 9.71 3.08 6.00
C TYR A 72 10.01 4.38 5.29
N GLN A 73 9.44 5.50 5.74
CA GLN A 73 9.67 6.83 5.17
C GLN A 73 9.56 6.81 3.63
N PRO A 74 8.40 6.48 3.04
CA PRO A 74 8.28 6.39 1.58
C PRO A 74 8.51 7.75 0.92
N ASP A 75 9.04 7.73 -0.31
CA ASP A 75 9.19 8.89 -1.19
C ASP A 75 7.96 9.05 -2.10
N ALA A 76 7.24 7.96 -2.37
CA ALA A 76 6.02 7.95 -3.16
C ALA A 76 5.04 6.90 -2.64
N VAL A 77 3.74 7.13 -2.89
CA VAL A 77 2.65 6.21 -2.56
C VAL A 77 1.91 5.83 -3.84
N MET A 78 1.76 4.53 -4.09
CA MET A 78 0.87 4.00 -5.13
C MET A 78 -0.28 3.24 -4.46
N HIS A 79 -1.49 3.78 -4.54
CA HIS A 79 -2.66 3.23 -3.86
C HIS A 79 -3.51 2.37 -4.79
N LEU A 80 -3.44 1.04 -4.64
CA LEU A 80 -4.24 0.07 -5.42
C LEU A 80 -5.11 -0.85 -4.54
N ALA A 81 -5.09 -0.70 -3.21
CA ALA A 81 -5.90 -1.51 -2.30
C ALA A 81 -7.37 -1.09 -2.38
N ALA A 82 -8.24 -2.01 -2.80
CA ALA A 82 -9.67 -1.77 -2.94
C ALA A 82 -10.45 -3.10 -3.03
N GLU A 83 -11.73 -3.05 -2.68
CA GLU A 83 -12.72 -3.98 -3.18
C GLU A 83 -13.06 -3.60 -4.64
N SER A 84 -12.92 -4.55 -5.58
CA SER A 84 -12.92 -4.24 -7.02
C SER A 84 -13.98 -4.98 -7.84
N HIS A 85 -14.61 -6.01 -7.30
CA HIS A 85 -15.53 -6.86 -8.04
C HIS A 85 -16.96 -6.33 -8.03
N VAL A 86 -17.48 -5.86 -9.17
CA VAL A 86 -18.81 -5.22 -9.25
C VAL A 86 -19.93 -6.10 -8.69
N ASP A 87 -19.98 -7.39 -9.03
CA ASP A 87 -21.05 -8.25 -8.51
C ASP A 87 -21.08 -8.33 -6.97
N ARG A 88 -19.90 -8.29 -6.32
CA ARG A 88 -19.81 -8.27 -4.86
C ARG A 88 -20.27 -6.95 -4.26
N SER A 89 -20.20 -5.84 -5.00
CA SER A 89 -20.68 -4.56 -4.50
C SER A 89 -22.21 -4.48 -4.51
N ILE A 90 -22.87 -5.28 -5.34
CA ILE A 90 -24.34 -5.40 -5.37
C ILE A 90 -24.81 -6.16 -4.12
N ASP A 91 -24.20 -7.30 -3.81
CA ASP A 91 -24.60 -8.16 -2.70
C ASP A 91 -24.11 -7.64 -1.33
N GLY A 92 -22.92 -7.03 -1.29
CA GLY A 92 -22.23 -6.61 -0.07
C GLY A 92 -21.55 -5.24 -0.18
N PRO A 93 -22.31 -4.13 -0.37
CA PRO A 93 -21.74 -2.80 -0.62
C PRO A 93 -20.95 -2.22 0.55
N ALA A 94 -21.20 -2.68 1.79
CA ALA A 94 -20.54 -2.14 2.98
C ALA A 94 -19.01 -2.27 2.93
N ALA A 95 -18.50 -3.39 2.41
CA ALA A 95 -17.06 -3.61 2.26
C ALA A 95 -16.41 -2.60 1.28
N PHE A 96 -17.13 -2.23 0.22
CA PHE A 96 -16.65 -1.25 -0.76
C PHE A 96 -16.59 0.16 -0.16
N VAL A 97 -17.60 0.56 0.62
CA VAL A 97 -17.57 1.84 1.33
C VAL A 97 -16.44 1.87 2.36
N GLN A 98 -16.30 0.80 3.13
CA GLN A 98 -15.29 0.71 4.18
C GLN A 98 -13.87 0.76 3.59
N THR A 99 -13.55 -0.09 2.62
CA THR A 99 -12.20 -0.15 2.06
C THR A 99 -11.91 1.03 1.13
N ASN A 100 -12.79 1.30 0.16
CA ASN A 100 -12.48 2.21 -0.94
C ASN A 100 -12.72 3.68 -0.59
N ILE A 101 -13.53 3.98 0.43
CA ILE A 101 -13.81 5.36 0.85
C ILE A 101 -13.15 5.63 2.19
N VAL A 102 -13.54 4.88 3.23
CA VAL A 102 -13.01 5.11 4.58
C VAL A 102 -11.52 4.75 4.65
N GLY A 103 -11.11 3.64 4.04
CA GLY A 103 -9.70 3.23 3.96
C GLY A 103 -8.84 4.24 3.20
N THR A 104 -9.31 4.72 2.04
CA THR A 104 -8.60 5.78 1.30
C THR A 104 -8.51 7.08 2.11
N TYR A 105 -9.57 7.47 2.82
CA TYR A 105 -9.51 8.62 3.74
C TYR A 105 -8.45 8.43 4.83
N THR A 106 -8.42 7.26 5.47
CA THR A 106 -7.42 6.94 6.50
C THR A 106 -6.00 7.01 5.94
N LEU A 107 -5.76 6.44 4.76
CA LEU A 107 -4.46 6.49 4.09
C LEU A 107 -4.05 7.92 3.74
N LEU A 108 -4.98 8.74 3.24
CA LEU A 108 -4.73 10.15 2.93
C LEU A 108 -4.37 10.95 4.19
N GLU A 109 -5.04 10.72 5.32
CA GLU A 109 -4.70 11.38 6.57
C GLU A 109 -3.32 10.97 7.10
N ALA A 110 -2.97 9.69 7.01
CA ALA A 110 -1.63 9.21 7.34
C ALA A 110 -0.55 9.87 6.46
N ALA A 111 -0.77 9.89 5.14
CA ALA A 111 0.13 10.54 4.19
C ALA A 111 0.25 12.05 4.44
N ARG A 112 -0.86 12.74 4.72
CA ARG A 112 -0.88 14.18 5.03
C ARG A 112 -0.14 14.49 6.32
N GLN A 113 -0.29 13.68 7.37
CA GLN A 113 0.42 13.87 8.63
C GLN A 113 1.92 13.63 8.47
N TYR A 114 2.30 12.55 7.78
CA TYR A 114 3.69 12.27 7.42
C TYR A 114 4.33 13.42 6.62
N TRP A 115 3.67 13.86 5.54
CA TRP A 115 4.11 14.97 4.72
C TRP A 115 4.30 16.27 5.51
N LYS A 116 3.36 16.61 6.40
CA LYS A 116 3.51 17.77 7.30
C LYS A 116 4.71 17.62 8.24
N GLY A 117 4.97 16.41 8.74
CA GLY A 117 6.15 16.11 9.54
C GLY A 117 7.45 16.37 8.75
N LEU A 118 7.50 15.94 7.49
CA LEU A 118 8.65 16.16 6.61
C LEU A 118 8.94 17.64 6.37
N GLN A 119 7.92 18.52 6.31
CA GLN A 119 8.17 19.97 6.17
C GLN A 119 9.05 20.54 7.29
N ALA A 120 9.01 19.95 8.48
CA ALA A 120 9.83 20.35 9.61
C ALA A 120 11.18 19.62 9.68
N THR A 121 11.26 18.37 9.24
CA THR A 121 12.43 17.50 9.46
C THR A 121 13.27 17.23 8.20
N ALA A 122 12.66 17.26 7.02
CA ALA A 122 13.28 16.98 5.71
C ALA A 122 12.49 17.68 4.57
N PRO A 123 12.51 19.03 4.49
CA PRO A 123 11.67 19.80 3.59
C PRO A 123 11.94 19.52 2.09
N GLU A 124 13.12 19.02 1.73
CA GLU A 124 13.45 18.57 0.37
C GLU A 124 12.70 17.31 -0.06
N LYS A 125 12.14 16.55 0.90
CA LYS A 125 11.35 15.35 0.68
C LYS A 125 9.83 15.60 0.72
N ALA A 126 9.41 16.73 1.31
CA ALA A 126 8.01 17.12 1.43
C ALA A 126 7.47 17.73 0.13
#